data_AF-A0A7J9Y101-F1
#
_entry.id   AF-A0A7J9Y101-F1
#
_cell.length_a   1.000
_cell.length_b   1.000
_cell.length_c   1.000
_cell.angle_alpha   90.00
_cell.angle_beta   90.00
_cell.angle_gamma   90.00
#
_symmetry.space_group_name_H-M   'P 1'
#
loop_
_entity.id
_entity.type
_entity.pdbx_description
1 polymer ?
#
loop_
_entity_poly.entity_id
_entity_poly.type
_entity_poly.pdbx_seq_one_letter_code
_entity_poly.pdbx_strand_id
1 'polypeptide(L)'
;QELTDAEWQMLLLRCPSRSFTIVGDRAQARHGFAESWQERLERIGLGRINLASLTINYRTPEEVMAEAEPVIRAVLPDANVPTSIRSNDVPVVHGAASDLGSILDTWLAAHADGIACVIGDPTFRATSRIRSLTPELSKGLEFDLVVLIDPEAFGKGIEGAVDRYVAMTRATQQLVILTSS
;
A
#
# COMPACT_ATOMS: atom_id res chain seq x y z
N GLN A 1 -12.80 0.55 -4.82
CA GLN A 1 -11.96 -0.20 -5.77
C GLN A 1 -12.11 -1.71 -5.60
N GLU A 2 -12.24 -2.24 -4.37
CA GLU A 2 -12.39 -3.69 -4.12
C GLU A 2 -13.82 -4.23 -4.23
N LEU A 3 -14.82 -3.38 -4.46
CA LEU A 3 -16.22 -3.80 -4.50
C LEU A 3 -16.59 -4.44 -5.84
N THR A 4 -17.13 -5.64 -5.74
CA THR A 4 -17.75 -6.38 -6.85
C THR A 4 -19.02 -5.68 -7.34
N ASP A 5 -19.48 -6.04 -8.55
CA ASP A 5 -20.71 -5.48 -9.12
C ASP A 5 -21.93 -5.79 -8.24
N ALA A 6 -22.00 -6.98 -7.63
CA ALA A 6 -23.08 -7.36 -6.73
C ALA A 6 -23.09 -6.51 -5.45
N GLU A 7 -21.92 -6.22 -4.88
CA GLU A 7 -21.81 -5.34 -3.71
C GLU A 7 -22.22 -3.90 -4.04
N TRP A 8 -21.87 -3.40 -5.23
CA TRP A 8 -22.37 -2.11 -5.71
C TRP A 8 -23.89 -2.08 -5.83
N GLN A 9 -24.52 -3.13 -6.37
CA GLN A 9 -25.99 -3.21 -6.41
C GLN A 9 -26.59 -3.19 -5.01
N MET A 10 -25.99 -3.88 -4.03
CA MET A 10 -26.44 -3.80 -2.64
C MET A 10 -26.36 -2.39 -2.06
N LEU A 11 -25.31 -1.62 -2.38
CA LEU A 11 -25.18 -0.24 -1.94
C LEU A 11 -26.25 0.66 -2.58
N LEU A 12 -26.49 0.53 -3.88
CA LEU A 12 -27.51 1.30 -4.59
C LEU A 12 -28.92 1.04 -4.07
N LEU A 13 -29.24 -0.20 -3.71
CA LEU A 13 -30.51 -0.55 -3.08
C LEU A 13 -30.69 0.12 -1.70
N ARG A 14 -29.58 0.33 -0.96
CA ARG A 14 -29.59 0.96 0.37
C ARG A 14 -29.54 2.49 0.33
N CYS A 15 -29.10 3.08 -0.77
CA CYS A 15 -29.07 4.53 -0.99
C CYS A 15 -29.90 4.93 -2.22
N PRO A 16 -31.24 5.00 -2.09
CA PRO A 16 -32.12 5.32 -3.22
C PRO A 16 -31.85 6.70 -3.85
N SER A 17 -31.32 7.64 -3.07
CA SER A 17 -30.91 8.96 -3.56
C SER A 17 -29.68 8.92 -4.48
N ARG A 18 -28.94 7.82 -4.47
CA ARG A 18 -27.66 7.62 -5.19
C ARG A 18 -26.62 8.68 -4.86
N SER A 19 -26.70 9.28 -3.67
CA SER A 19 -25.70 10.21 -3.18
C SER A 19 -24.62 9.43 -2.45
N PHE A 20 -23.44 9.34 -3.06
CA PHE A 20 -22.28 8.64 -2.50
C PHE A 20 -21.07 9.56 -2.47
N THR A 21 -20.27 9.41 -1.41
CA THR A 21 -18.89 9.87 -1.36
C THR A 21 -18.02 8.62 -1.42
N ILE A 22 -17.31 8.45 -2.53
CA ILE A 22 -16.50 7.26 -2.81
C ILE A 22 -15.05 7.68 -2.71
N VAL A 23 -14.27 6.95 -1.90
CA VAL A 23 -12.82 7.15 -1.78
C VAL A 23 -12.13 5.87 -2.21
N GLY A 24 -11.05 6.01 -2.96
CA GLY A 24 -10.24 4.87 -3.37
C GLY A 24 -9.16 5.25 -4.37
N ASP A 25 -8.31 4.27 -4.63
CA ASP A 25 -7.17 4.41 -5.54
C ASP A 25 -7.12 3.19 -6.46
N ARG A 26 -7.04 3.43 -7.77
CA ARG A 26 -6.95 2.38 -8.81
C ARG A 26 -5.65 1.59 -8.66
N ALA A 27 -4.56 2.27 -8.30
CA ALA A 27 -3.24 1.67 -8.10
C ALA A 27 -3.19 0.68 -6.92
N GLN A 28 -4.20 0.72 -6.03
CA GLN A 28 -4.30 -0.18 -4.88
C GLN A 28 -5.33 -1.29 -5.10
N ALA A 29 -5.91 -1.41 -6.30
CA ALA A 29 -6.89 -2.44 -6.62
C ALA A 29 -6.20 -3.75 -6.97
N ARG A 30 -6.24 -4.72 -6.05
CA ARG A 30 -5.47 -5.97 -6.19
C ARG A 30 -5.88 -6.74 -7.44
N HIS A 31 -7.18 -6.98 -7.62
CA HIS A 31 -7.73 -7.69 -8.77
C HIS A 31 -7.79 -6.85 -10.07
N GLY A 32 -7.09 -5.73 -10.11
CA GLY A 32 -7.05 -4.81 -11.23
C GLY A 32 -8.24 -3.84 -11.27
N PHE A 33 -7.98 -2.66 -11.84
CA PHE A 33 -8.98 -1.63 -12.10
C PHE A 33 -8.66 -0.99 -13.45
N ALA A 34 -9.00 -1.72 -14.51
CA ALA A 34 -8.60 -1.40 -15.88
C ALA A 34 -9.29 -0.13 -16.42
N GLU A 35 -10.57 0.07 -16.08
CA GLU A 35 -11.36 1.23 -16.48
C GLU A 35 -11.03 2.48 -15.62
N SER A 36 -11.44 3.66 -16.06
CA SER A 36 -11.44 4.87 -15.25
C SER A 36 -12.50 4.81 -14.14
N TRP A 37 -12.38 5.69 -13.13
CA TRP A 37 -13.43 5.82 -12.13
C TRP A 37 -14.76 6.27 -12.75
N GLN A 38 -14.74 7.17 -13.75
CA GLN A 38 -15.97 7.57 -14.42
C GLN A 38 -16.67 6.38 -15.07
N GLU A 39 -15.95 5.62 -15.92
CA GLU A 39 -16.50 4.46 -16.62
C GLU A 39 -17.06 3.41 -15.64
N ARG A 40 -16.30 3.09 -14.57
CA ARG A 40 -16.76 2.16 -13.52
C ARG A 40 -18.09 2.61 -12.91
N LEU A 41 -18.17 3.87 -12.52
CA LEU A 41 -19.31 4.41 -11.78
C LEU A 41 -20.54 4.59 -12.69
N GLU A 42 -20.34 4.94 -13.97
CA GLU A 42 -21.41 4.95 -14.97
C GLU A 42 -21.98 3.55 -15.20
N ARG A 43 -21.10 2.55 -15.33
CA ARG A 43 -21.49 1.15 -15.55
C ARG A 43 -22.35 0.58 -14.42
N ILE A 44 -22.10 0.98 -13.17
CA ILE A 44 -22.94 0.58 -12.02
C ILE A 44 -24.23 1.40 -11.90
N GLY A 45 -24.41 2.46 -12.70
CA GLY A 45 -25.64 3.26 -12.75
C GLY A 45 -25.60 4.62 -12.04
N LEU A 46 -24.41 5.17 -11.78
CA LEU A 46 -24.25 6.55 -11.30
C LEU A 46 -23.97 7.48 -12.49
N GLY A 47 -24.93 8.35 -12.83
CA GLY A 47 -24.83 9.24 -14.00
C GLY A 47 -24.34 10.66 -13.72
N ARG A 48 -24.13 11.06 -12.46
CA ARG A 48 -23.61 12.37 -12.08
C ARG A 48 -22.38 12.17 -11.20
N ILE A 49 -21.20 12.29 -11.80
CA ILE A 49 -19.93 12.00 -11.15
C ILE A 49 -19.08 13.27 -11.15
N ASN A 50 -18.63 13.68 -9.96
CA ASN A 50 -17.60 14.70 -9.82
C ASN A 50 -16.36 14.01 -9.22
N LEU A 51 -15.25 14.04 -9.96
CA LEU A 51 -14.00 13.41 -9.56
C LEU A 51 -13.01 14.49 -9.12
N ALA A 52 -12.51 14.37 -7.90
CA ALA A 52 -11.43 15.19 -7.39
C ALA A 52 -10.25 14.28 -6.99
N SER A 53 -9.06 14.57 -7.49
CA SER A 53 -7.84 13.81 -7.20
C SER A 53 -7.05 14.49 -6.09
N LEU A 54 -6.57 13.70 -5.13
CA LEU A 54 -5.59 14.14 -4.14
C LEU A 54 -4.19 13.79 -4.66
N THR A 55 -3.39 14.82 -4.95
CA THR A 55 -2.07 14.65 -5.60
C THR A 55 -0.89 14.84 -4.64
N ILE A 56 -1.15 15.28 -3.42
CA ILE A 56 -0.11 15.55 -2.41
C ILE A 56 -0.11 14.45 -1.37
N ASN A 57 1.04 13.84 -1.16
CA ASN A 57 1.28 12.86 -0.11
C ASN A 57 2.13 13.47 1.00
N TYR A 58 1.57 13.51 2.21
CA TYR A 58 2.28 13.94 3.42
C TYR A 58 2.58 12.76 4.36
N ARG A 59 2.05 11.57 4.07
CA ARG A 59 2.13 10.39 4.95
C ARG A 59 3.30 9.47 4.63
N THR A 60 3.67 9.31 3.38
CA THR A 60 4.81 8.45 2.97
C THR A 60 5.97 9.34 2.52
N PRO A 61 7.18 9.13 3.04
CA PRO A 61 8.36 9.91 2.64
C PRO A 61 8.71 9.76 1.15
N GLU A 62 9.39 10.76 0.60
CA GLU A 62 9.86 10.79 -0.79
C GLU A 62 10.72 9.57 -1.15
N GLU A 63 11.57 9.13 -0.23
CA GLU A 63 12.49 7.99 -0.41
C GLU A 63 11.73 6.68 -0.60
N VAL A 64 10.64 6.49 0.16
CA VAL A 64 9.78 5.31 0.04
C VAL A 64 8.99 5.35 -1.27
N MET A 65 8.50 6.53 -1.68
CA MET A 65 7.78 6.67 -2.94
C MET A 65 8.70 6.49 -4.16
N ALA A 66 9.96 6.92 -4.09
CA ALA A 66 10.96 6.69 -5.13
C ALA A 66 11.18 5.20 -5.42
N GLU A 67 11.08 4.35 -4.38
CA GLU A 67 11.15 2.89 -4.51
C GLU A 67 9.82 2.28 -4.99
N ALA A 68 8.69 2.77 -4.48
CA ALA A 68 7.37 2.19 -4.74
C ALA A 68 6.78 2.58 -6.12
N GLU A 69 7.01 3.79 -6.60
CA GLU A 69 6.44 4.30 -7.86
C GLU A 69 6.80 3.44 -9.09
N PRO A 70 8.07 3.06 -9.31
CA PRO A 70 8.45 2.20 -10.43
C PRO A 70 7.71 0.85 -10.43
N VAL A 71 7.46 0.28 -9.23
CA VAL A 71 6.82 -1.03 -9.08
C VAL A 71 5.40 -1.01 -9.64
N ILE A 72 4.60 0.00 -9.29
CA ILE A 72 3.22 0.07 -9.76
C ILE A 72 3.14 0.54 -11.22
N ARG A 73 3.99 1.48 -11.64
CA ARG A 73 3.99 1.99 -13.02
C ARG A 73 4.39 0.92 -14.05
N ALA A 74 5.16 -0.09 -13.64
CA ALA A 74 5.50 -1.21 -14.50
C ALA A 74 4.28 -2.02 -14.98
N VAL A 75 3.19 -2.04 -14.19
CA VAL A 75 1.96 -2.79 -14.53
C VAL A 75 0.75 -1.88 -14.80
N LEU A 76 0.77 -0.65 -14.29
CA LEU A 76 -0.27 0.36 -14.48
C LEU A 76 0.40 1.72 -14.81
N PRO A 77 0.78 1.96 -16.08
CA PRO A 77 1.54 3.15 -16.45
C PRO A 77 0.83 4.48 -16.13
N ASP A 78 -0.50 4.49 -16.18
CA ASP A 78 -1.37 5.63 -15.86
C ASP A 78 -1.73 5.74 -14.37
N ALA A 79 -1.04 4.99 -13.49
CA ALA A 79 -1.24 5.09 -12.05
C ALA A 79 -1.07 6.54 -11.56
N ASN A 80 -2.07 7.02 -10.81
CA ASN A 80 -2.05 8.35 -10.19
C ASN A 80 -1.25 8.30 -8.89
N VAL A 81 0.08 8.23 -9.02
CA VAL A 81 0.99 8.26 -7.88
C VAL A 81 1.11 9.70 -7.36
N PRO A 82 0.81 9.96 -6.07
CA PRO A 82 0.88 11.31 -5.52
C PRO A 82 2.33 11.77 -5.29
N THR A 83 2.55 13.08 -5.38
CA THR A 83 3.82 13.71 -5.05
C THR A 83 3.99 13.78 -3.54
N SER A 84 5.00 13.09 -3.01
CA SER A 84 5.43 13.27 -1.63
C SER A 84 6.11 14.62 -1.43
N ILE A 85 5.76 15.30 -0.34
CA ILE A 85 6.33 16.61 0.05
C ILE A 85 7.12 16.53 1.37
N ARG A 86 7.29 15.31 1.88
CA ARG A 86 7.98 15.03 3.14
C ARG A 86 9.18 14.14 2.82
N SER A 87 10.36 14.60 3.22
CA SER A 87 11.58 13.81 3.29
C SER A 87 11.88 13.50 4.76
N ASN A 88 12.48 12.34 5.03
CA ASN A 88 13.09 12.06 6.32
C ASN A 88 14.62 12.04 6.25
N ASP A 89 15.18 12.21 5.05
CA ASP A 89 16.59 12.03 4.71
C ASP A 89 17.13 10.65 5.11
N VAL A 90 16.25 9.64 5.09
CA VAL A 90 16.57 8.24 5.41
C VAL A 90 16.31 7.39 4.17
N PRO A 91 17.37 6.88 3.51
CA PRO A 91 17.20 6.05 2.32
C PRO A 91 16.56 4.69 2.66
N VAL A 92 15.94 4.09 1.65
CA VAL A 92 15.49 2.69 1.72
C VAL A 92 16.69 1.78 1.91
N VAL A 93 16.61 0.89 2.91
CA VAL A 93 17.69 -0.06 3.22
C VAL A 93 17.43 -1.37 2.50
N HIS A 94 18.44 -1.90 1.82
CA HIS A 94 18.42 -3.24 1.24
C HIS A 94 19.43 -4.14 1.97
N GLY A 95 19.08 -5.41 2.20
CA GLY A 95 19.94 -6.34 2.93
C GLY A 95 19.50 -7.79 2.83
N ALA A 96 20.15 -8.67 3.58
CA ALA A 96 19.79 -10.08 3.64
C ALA A 96 18.67 -10.30 4.65
N ALA A 97 17.80 -11.29 4.41
CA ALA A 97 16.76 -11.68 5.38
C ALA A 97 17.34 -12.06 6.75
N SER A 98 18.60 -12.51 6.80
CA SER A 98 19.33 -12.77 8.05
C SER A 98 19.57 -11.53 8.91
N ASP A 99 19.52 -10.34 8.33
CA ASP A 99 19.76 -9.06 9.03
C ASP A 99 18.50 -8.53 9.74
N LEU A 100 17.35 -9.19 9.58
CA LEU A 100 16.07 -8.75 10.14
C LEU A 100 16.15 -8.48 11.65
N GLY A 101 16.74 -9.41 12.41
CA GLY A 101 16.82 -9.29 13.87
C GLY A 101 17.63 -8.06 14.31
N SER A 102 18.82 -7.87 13.74
CA SER A 102 19.70 -6.75 14.10
C SER A 102 19.11 -5.39 13.70
N ILE A 103 18.43 -5.32 12.55
CA ILE A 103 17.72 -4.12 12.09
C ILE A 103 16.60 -3.74 13.06
N LEU A 104 15.76 -4.70 13.45
CA LEU A 104 14.65 -4.45 14.37
C LEU A 104 15.15 -4.06 15.76
N ASP A 105 16.18 -4.73 16.28
CA ASP A 105 16.76 -4.42 17.59
C ASP A 105 17.36 -2.99 17.62
N THR A 106 18.11 -2.63 16.58
CA THR A 106 18.69 -1.29 16.44
C THR A 106 17.60 -0.24 16.34
N TRP A 107 16.56 -0.50 15.55
CA TRP A 107 15.47 0.44 15.35
C TRP A 107 14.64 0.63 16.64
N LEU A 108 14.33 -0.45 17.36
CA LEU A 108 13.61 -0.38 18.64
C LEU A 108 14.38 0.41 19.70
N ALA A 109 15.72 0.29 19.71
CA ALA A 109 16.56 1.04 20.63
C ALA A 109 16.57 2.56 20.33
N ALA A 110 16.47 2.93 19.05
CA ALA A 110 16.47 4.33 18.62
C ALA A 110 15.07 5.00 18.69
N HIS A 111 13.99 4.21 18.66
CA HIS A 111 12.62 4.72 18.62
C HIS A 111 11.84 4.19 19.83
N ALA A 112 11.62 5.03 20.83
CA ALA A 112 10.97 4.60 22.08
C ALA A 112 9.50 4.18 21.91
N ASP A 113 8.76 4.87 21.04
CA ASP A 113 7.30 4.71 20.90
C ASP A 113 6.83 4.21 19.53
N GLY A 114 7.75 4.07 18.56
CA GLY A 114 7.39 3.69 17.19
C GLY A 114 6.79 2.28 17.07
N ILE A 115 6.01 2.04 16.04
CA ILE A 115 5.52 0.71 15.67
C ILE A 115 6.11 0.25 14.33
N ALA A 116 6.44 -1.03 14.24
CA ALA A 116 6.97 -1.63 13.02
C ALA A 116 6.10 -2.77 12.51
N CYS A 117 6.23 -3.07 11.22
CA CYS A 117 5.63 -4.26 10.62
C CYS A 117 6.66 -5.00 9.76
N VAL A 118 6.78 -6.30 10.00
CA VAL A 118 7.41 -7.24 9.07
C VAL A 118 6.31 -7.75 8.14
N ILE A 119 6.53 -7.67 6.82
CA ILE A 119 5.59 -8.14 5.81
C ILE A 119 6.30 -9.20 4.98
N GLY A 120 5.67 -10.38 4.83
CA GLY A 120 6.20 -11.46 4.01
C GLY A 120 6.87 -12.61 4.75
N ASP A 121 7.11 -12.49 6.07
CA ASP A 121 7.64 -13.58 6.89
C ASP A 121 6.58 -14.09 7.89
N PRO A 122 5.89 -15.20 7.56
CA PRO A 122 4.90 -15.81 8.45
C PRO A 122 5.52 -16.50 9.68
N THR A 123 6.85 -16.70 9.70
CA THR A 123 7.55 -17.33 10.82
C THR A 123 7.95 -16.33 11.90
N PHE A 124 8.01 -15.04 11.55
CA PHE A 124 8.28 -13.97 12.51
C PHE A 124 7.21 -13.90 13.60
N ARG A 125 7.64 -14.01 14.87
CA ARG A 125 6.73 -13.87 16.00
C ARG A 125 6.51 -12.40 16.33
N ALA A 126 5.29 -11.93 16.14
CA ALA A 126 4.88 -10.57 16.50
C ALA A 126 5.12 -10.28 18.00
N THR A 127 5.45 -9.03 18.28
CA THR A 127 5.64 -8.49 19.64
C THR A 127 4.59 -7.42 19.93
N SER A 128 4.72 -6.73 21.07
CA SER A 128 3.84 -5.60 21.39
C SER A 128 3.92 -4.48 20.35
N ARG A 129 5.13 -4.18 19.85
CA ARG A 129 5.44 -3.06 18.95
C ARG A 129 5.74 -3.46 17.51
N ILE A 130 5.93 -4.76 17.23
CA ILE A 130 6.21 -5.27 15.89
C ILE A 130 5.12 -6.24 15.47
N ARG A 131 4.42 -5.95 14.38
CA ARG A 131 3.46 -6.85 13.74
C ARG A 131 4.16 -7.70 12.68
N SER A 132 3.63 -8.90 12.41
CA SER A 132 3.92 -9.65 11.18
C SER A 132 2.62 -9.84 10.43
N LEU A 133 2.58 -9.40 9.17
CA LEU A 133 1.39 -9.38 8.33
C LEU A 133 1.71 -9.87 6.91
N THR A 134 0.68 -10.27 6.17
CA THR A 134 0.77 -10.40 4.72
C THR A 134 0.54 -9.03 4.06
N PRO A 135 0.92 -8.84 2.78
CA PRO A 135 0.62 -7.61 2.06
C PRO A 135 -0.87 -7.22 2.13
N GLU A 136 -1.77 -8.19 1.98
CA GLU A 136 -3.22 -7.98 2.02
C GLU A 136 -3.70 -7.49 3.39
N LEU A 137 -3.17 -8.07 4.47
CA LEU A 137 -3.53 -7.69 5.85
C LEU A 137 -2.90 -6.35 6.27
N SER A 138 -1.84 -5.90 5.59
CA SER A 138 -1.23 -4.60 5.84
C SER A 138 -2.04 -3.43 5.26
N LYS A 139 -2.91 -3.70 4.29
CA LYS A 139 -3.65 -2.67 3.56
C LYS A 139 -4.52 -1.83 4.49
N GLY A 140 -4.40 -0.51 4.37
CA GLY A 140 -5.12 0.44 5.22
C GLY A 140 -4.49 0.67 6.59
N LEU A 141 -3.43 -0.04 6.94
CA LEU A 141 -2.61 0.21 8.13
C LEU A 141 -1.39 1.08 7.77
N GLU A 142 -0.74 1.60 8.80
CA GLU A 142 0.46 2.45 8.71
C GLU A 142 1.42 2.12 9.86
N PHE A 143 2.72 2.15 9.57
CA PHE A 143 3.78 1.83 10.53
C PHE A 143 4.97 2.78 10.33
N ASP A 144 5.65 3.12 11.41
CA ASP A 144 6.86 3.96 11.34
C ASP A 144 7.96 3.25 10.54
N LEU A 145 8.16 1.95 10.82
CA LEU A 145 9.05 1.08 10.06
C LEU A 145 8.27 -0.03 9.36
N VAL A 146 8.55 -0.25 8.09
CA VAL A 146 8.14 -1.46 7.38
C VAL A 146 9.36 -2.22 6.90
N VAL A 147 9.40 -3.52 7.19
CA VAL A 147 10.40 -4.44 6.65
C VAL A 147 9.71 -5.44 5.74
N LEU A 148 10.03 -5.42 4.44
CA LEU A 148 9.55 -6.41 3.48
C LEU A 148 10.55 -7.56 3.39
N ILE A 149 10.07 -8.80 3.51
CA ILE A 149 10.86 -10.01 3.29
C ILE A 149 10.45 -10.62 1.95
N ASP A 150 11.40 -10.76 1.04
CA ASP A 150 11.21 -11.35 -0.29
C ASP A 150 9.99 -10.79 -1.04
N PRO A 151 9.91 -9.46 -1.28
CA PRO A 151 8.73 -8.85 -1.89
C PRO A 151 8.41 -9.37 -3.30
N GLU A 152 9.39 -9.92 -4.01
CA GLU A 152 9.19 -10.60 -5.30
C GLU A 152 8.31 -11.86 -5.18
N ALA A 153 8.24 -12.47 -3.99
CA ALA A 153 7.40 -13.62 -3.70
C ALA A 153 5.93 -13.27 -3.38
N PHE A 154 5.59 -11.98 -3.23
CA PHE A 154 4.21 -11.55 -2.85
C PHE A 154 3.17 -11.83 -3.93
N GLY A 155 3.60 -12.13 -5.16
CA GLY A 155 2.70 -12.49 -6.25
C GLY A 155 3.32 -12.19 -7.60
N LYS A 156 2.57 -12.51 -8.66
CA LYS A 156 2.97 -12.27 -10.06
C LYS A 156 2.02 -11.28 -10.73
N GLY A 157 2.50 -10.63 -11.80
CA GLY A 157 1.70 -9.72 -12.61
C GLY A 157 1.19 -8.52 -11.82
N ILE A 158 -0.04 -8.08 -12.13
CA ILE A 158 -0.68 -6.90 -11.51
C ILE A 158 -0.88 -7.11 -10.01
N GLU A 159 -1.39 -8.26 -9.57
CA GLU A 159 -1.65 -8.53 -8.14
C GLU A 159 -0.37 -8.39 -7.32
N GLY A 160 0.73 -9.02 -7.75
CA GLY A 160 2.01 -8.94 -7.03
C GLY A 160 2.60 -7.53 -7.01
N ALA A 161 2.49 -6.78 -8.10
CA ALA A 161 2.97 -5.40 -8.14
C ALA A 161 2.14 -4.46 -7.24
N VAL A 162 0.81 -4.65 -7.20
CA VAL A 162 -0.07 -3.92 -6.28
C VAL A 162 0.25 -4.27 -4.83
N ASP A 163 0.44 -5.55 -4.51
CA ASP A 163 0.76 -6.00 -3.15
C ASP A 163 2.11 -5.43 -2.68
N ARG A 164 3.14 -5.41 -3.54
CA ARG A 164 4.41 -4.75 -3.25
C ARG A 164 4.24 -3.24 -3.05
N TYR A 165 3.56 -2.55 -3.96
CA TYR A 165 3.32 -1.11 -3.87
C TYR A 165 2.55 -0.73 -2.59
N VAL A 166 1.49 -1.46 -2.27
CA VAL A 166 0.70 -1.25 -1.05
C VAL A 166 1.55 -1.50 0.18
N ALA A 167 2.33 -2.59 0.22
CA ALA A 167 3.19 -2.92 1.36
C ALA A 167 4.28 -1.86 1.60
N MET A 168 4.97 -1.40 0.55
CA MET A 168 5.98 -0.34 0.64
C MET A 168 5.37 0.96 1.20
N THR A 169 4.18 1.35 0.72
CA THR A 169 3.51 2.59 1.11
C THR A 169 2.85 2.54 2.50
N ARG A 170 2.97 1.44 3.25
CA ARG A 170 2.57 1.42 4.67
C ARG A 170 3.61 2.10 5.58
N ALA A 171 4.82 2.33 5.09
CA ALA A 171 5.89 3.00 5.83
C ALA A 171 5.64 4.51 5.92
N THR A 172 5.61 5.03 7.14
CA THR A 172 5.54 6.47 7.41
C THR A 172 6.89 7.05 7.79
N GLN A 173 7.91 6.25 8.13
CA GLN A 173 9.24 6.79 8.40
C GLN A 173 10.34 6.12 7.59
N GLN A 174 10.43 4.79 7.66
CA GLN A 174 11.52 4.02 7.08
C GLN A 174 11.01 2.75 6.40
N LEU A 175 11.60 2.42 5.27
CA LEU A 175 11.38 1.17 4.54
C LEU A 175 12.69 0.38 4.49
N VAL A 176 12.58 -0.92 4.75
CA VAL A 176 13.65 -1.90 4.60
C VAL A 176 13.17 -3.03 3.72
N ILE A 177 13.98 -3.45 2.74
CA ILE A 177 13.70 -4.55 1.84
C ILE A 177 14.79 -5.61 2.01
N LEU A 178 14.42 -6.78 2.50
CA LEU A 178 15.35 -7.88 2.72
C LEU A 178 15.04 -9.04 1.79
N THR A 179 16.09 -9.69 1.29
CA THR A 179 15.98 -10.87 0.44
C THR A 179 16.67 -12.08 1.05
N SER A 180 16.01 -13.22 0.97
CA SER A 180 16.60 -14.54 1.21
C SER A 180 17.42 -14.89 -0.02
N SER A 181 18.72 -15.12 0.16
CA SER A 181 19.61 -15.57 -0.93
C SER A 181 19.26 -16.94 -1.46
#